data_AF-A0AAW0BE44-F1
#
_entry.id   AF-A0AAW0BE44-F1
#
_cell.length_a   1.000
_cell.length_b   1.000
_cell.length_c   1.000
_cell.angle_alpha   90.00
_cell.angle_beta   90.00
_cell.angle_gamma   90.00
#
_symmetry.space_group_name_H-M   'P 1'
#
loop_
_entity.id
_entity.type
_entity.pdbx_description
1 polymer ?
#
loop_
_entity_poly.entity_id
_entity_poly.type
_entity_poly.pdbx_seq_one_letter_code
_entity_poly.pdbx_strand_id
1 'polypeptide(L)'
;MPESTPLPGHMHPYVMGFVLTPSDLRLLAKSLLPAKVFSQAESDGTYFTALSKHHFSGPVHQTLTGILGSEDYYWIVAAVPSLHGRQPKVLFNQRGAETLVRKYCPELRFERLLQIMTKWPEDVKQPLWFEQSMRDCIIALQKLGKLKVNATEKRNGVKDSQKDSDSTVMN
;
A
#
# COMPACT_ATOMS: atom_id res chain seq x y z
N MET A 1 19.88 0.39 13.40
CA MET A 1 18.63 0.43 12.62
C MET A 1 18.75 1.56 11.61
N PRO A 2 18.50 1.37 10.32
CA PRO A 2 18.58 2.48 9.37
C PRO A 2 17.39 3.40 9.58
N GLU A 3 17.68 4.71 9.70
CA GLU A 3 16.71 5.78 9.91
C GLU A 3 15.67 5.82 8.78
N SER A 4 14.40 5.93 9.19
CA SER A 4 13.27 6.09 8.29
C SER A 4 13.37 7.45 7.58
N THR A 5 13.72 7.45 6.31
CA THR A 5 13.55 8.63 5.46
C THR A 5 12.05 8.98 5.44
N PRO A 6 11.65 10.21 5.79
CA PRO A 6 10.26 10.63 5.75
C PRO A 6 9.72 10.52 4.33
N LEU A 7 8.53 9.94 4.18
CA LEU A 7 7.76 10.01 2.95
C LEU A 7 7.46 11.50 2.67
N PRO A 8 7.81 12.07 1.50
CA PRO A 8 7.47 13.46 1.18
C PRO A 8 5.97 13.69 1.34
N GLY A 9 5.60 14.80 2.00
CA GLY A 9 4.27 15.11 2.54
C GLY A 9 3.11 15.29 1.55
N HIS A 10 3.19 14.73 0.35
CA HIS A 10 2.17 14.85 -0.71
C HIS A 10 1.84 13.52 -1.40
N MET A 11 2.17 12.38 -0.81
CA MET A 11 1.87 11.08 -1.42
C MET A 11 0.46 10.62 -1.10
N HIS A 12 -0.34 10.48 -2.15
CA HIS A 12 -1.69 9.95 -2.05
C HIS A 12 -1.66 8.43 -2.18
N PRO A 13 -2.17 7.69 -1.19
CA PRO A 13 -2.18 6.23 -1.20
C PRO A 13 -3.20 5.67 -2.20
N TYR A 14 -2.72 4.80 -3.09
CA TYR A 14 -3.57 3.92 -3.89
C TYR A 14 -3.33 2.47 -3.48
N VAL A 15 -4.33 1.62 -3.66
CA VAL A 15 -4.25 0.18 -3.43
C VAL A 15 -4.59 -0.56 -4.70
N MET A 16 -3.86 -1.65 -4.93
CA MET A 16 -4.09 -2.57 -6.04
C MET A 16 -4.43 -3.96 -5.52
N GLY A 17 -5.33 -4.66 -6.22
CA GLY A 17 -5.85 -5.93 -5.77
C GLY A 17 -6.88 -6.55 -6.72
N PHE A 18 -7.72 -7.41 -6.16
CA PHE A 18 -8.81 -8.07 -6.86
C PHE A 18 -10.15 -7.79 -6.18
N VAL A 19 -11.23 -7.73 -6.96
CA VAL A 19 -12.59 -7.85 -6.44
C VAL A 19 -12.92 -9.32 -6.27
N LEU A 20 -13.48 -9.66 -5.11
CA LEU A 20 -13.99 -10.97 -4.77
C LEU A 20 -15.51 -10.88 -4.61
N THR A 21 -16.22 -11.76 -5.29
CA THR A 21 -17.63 -12.02 -4.95
C THR A 21 -17.71 -12.76 -3.60
N PRO A 22 -18.88 -12.87 -2.96
CA PRO A 22 -19.05 -13.68 -1.75
C PRO A 22 -18.58 -15.14 -1.92
N SER A 23 -18.79 -15.72 -3.11
CA SER A 23 -18.33 -17.08 -3.41
C SER A 23 -16.80 -17.17 -3.46
N ASP A 24 -16.15 -16.18 -4.08
CA ASP A 24 -14.69 -16.11 -4.16
C ASP A 24 -14.06 -15.89 -2.78
N LEU A 25 -14.67 -15.04 -1.96
CA LEU A 25 -14.27 -14.82 -0.57
C LEU A 25 -14.33 -16.12 0.22
N ARG A 26 -15.40 -16.91 0.07
CA ARG A 26 -15.56 -18.18 0.77
C ARG A 26 -14.55 -19.23 0.31
N LEU A 27 -14.24 -19.30 -0.98
CA LEU A 27 -13.18 -20.17 -1.50
C LEU A 27 -11.82 -19.79 -0.93
N LEU A 28 -11.49 -18.49 -0.95
CA LEU A 28 -10.25 -17.99 -0.38
C LEU A 28 -10.16 -18.27 1.13
N ALA A 29 -11.26 -18.06 1.87
CA ALA A 29 -11.36 -18.35 3.29
C ALA A 29 -11.15 -19.85 3.57
N LYS A 30 -11.74 -20.73 2.77
CA LYS A 30 -11.57 -22.19 2.89
C LYS A 30 -10.12 -22.62 2.65
N SER A 31 -9.43 -21.97 1.71
CA SER A 31 -8.03 -22.29 1.40
C SER A 31 -7.04 -21.80 2.44
N LEU A 32 -7.32 -20.66 3.09
CA LEU A 32 -6.36 -20.00 3.98
C LEU A 32 -6.65 -20.25 5.46
N LEU A 33 -7.92 -20.24 5.89
CA LEU A 33 -8.24 -20.34 7.31
C LEU A 33 -8.13 -21.79 7.82
N PRO A 34 -7.73 -21.98 9.10
CA PRO A 34 -7.88 -23.27 9.76
C PRO A 34 -9.34 -23.74 9.71
N ALA A 35 -9.56 -25.04 9.47
CA ALA A 35 -10.91 -25.60 9.30
C ALA A 35 -11.88 -25.22 10.43
N LYS A 36 -11.40 -25.21 11.69
CA LYS A 36 -12.18 -24.80 12.87
C LYS A 36 -12.64 -23.33 12.78
N VAL A 37 -11.77 -22.43 12.33
CA VAL A 37 -12.09 -21.00 12.16
C VAL A 37 -13.06 -20.83 10.99
N PHE A 38 -12.83 -21.53 9.88
CA PHE A 38 -13.73 -21.50 8.73
C PHE A 38 -15.14 -21.97 9.07
N SER A 39 -15.28 -23.05 9.86
CA SER A 39 -16.60 -23.59 10.25
C SER A 39 -17.38 -22.71 11.23
N GLN A 40 -16.70 -21.79 11.93
CA GLN A 40 -17.31 -20.90 12.92
C GLN A 40 -17.81 -19.58 12.32
N ALA A 41 -17.58 -19.35 11.03
CA ALA A 41 -18.05 -18.14 10.37
C ALA A 41 -19.55 -18.20 10.05
N GLU A 42 -20.30 -17.24 10.57
CA GLU A 42 -21.76 -17.16 10.43
C GLU A 42 -22.21 -16.32 9.21
N SER A 43 -21.29 -15.58 8.59
CA SER A 43 -21.57 -14.73 7.43
C SER A 43 -20.31 -14.50 6.58
N ASP A 44 -20.49 -13.95 5.38
CA ASP A 44 -19.38 -13.55 4.51
C ASP A 44 -18.50 -12.47 5.17
N GLY A 45 -19.11 -11.53 5.90
CA GLY A 45 -18.38 -10.55 6.71
C GLY A 45 -17.52 -11.20 7.81
N THR A 46 -17.93 -12.36 8.33
CA THR A 46 -17.15 -13.12 9.31
C THR A 46 -15.93 -13.79 8.66
N TYR A 47 -16.06 -14.32 7.44
CA TYR A 47 -14.92 -14.81 6.66
C TYR A 47 -13.91 -13.68 6.41
N PHE A 48 -14.39 -12.51 6.01
CA PHE A 48 -13.56 -11.33 5.82
C PHE A 48 -12.76 -10.98 7.08
N THR A 49 -13.44 -10.89 8.22
CA THR A 49 -12.81 -10.52 9.50
C THR A 49 -11.78 -11.57 9.92
N ALA A 50 -12.08 -12.86 9.75
CA ALA A 50 -11.18 -13.95 10.09
C ALA A 50 -9.93 -13.96 9.21
N LEU A 51 -10.10 -13.86 7.89
CA LEU A 51 -8.99 -13.74 6.93
C LEU A 51 -8.07 -12.59 7.28
N SER A 52 -8.66 -11.43 7.57
CA SER A 52 -7.93 -10.25 8.02
C SER A 52 -7.06 -10.55 9.25
N LYS A 53 -7.65 -11.14 10.30
CA LYS A 53 -6.93 -11.45 11.55
C LYS A 53 -5.85 -12.53 11.41
N HIS A 54 -6.11 -13.58 10.63
CA HIS A 54 -5.26 -14.80 10.63
C HIS A 54 -4.14 -14.78 9.59
N HIS A 55 -4.37 -14.25 8.40
CA HIS A 55 -3.42 -14.37 7.29
C HIS A 55 -2.87 -13.03 6.80
N PHE A 56 -3.54 -11.95 7.15
CA PHE A 56 -3.36 -10.65 6.53
C PHE A 56 -2.82 -9.60 7.52
N SER A 57 -2.15 -10.04 8.58
CA SER A 57 -1.45 -9.17 9.54
C SER A 57 -0.04 -8.76 9.07
N GLY A 58 0.28 -8.88 7.77
CA GLY A 58 1.63 -8.72 7.22
C GLY A 58 1.69 -8.00 5.86
N PRO A 59 2.90 -7.68 5.35
CA PRO A 59 3.22 -6.78 4.22
C PRO A 59 2.44 -6.96 2.90
N VAL A 60 1.77 -8.10 2.72
CA VAL A 60 1.26 -8.53 1.40
C VAL A 60 -0.26 -8.54 1.33
N HIS A 61 -0.97 -8.38 2.44
CA HIS A 61 -2.40 -8.61 2.40
C HIS A 61 -3.09 -7.80 3.46
N GLN A 62 -3.97 -6.90 3.08
CA GLN A 62 -5.25 -6.62 3.74
C GLN A 62 -5.95 -5.51 2.98
N THR A 63 -7.22 -5.67 2.63
CA THR A 63 -8.37 -4.90 3.15
C THR A 63 -9.52 -5.15 2.19
N LEU A 64 -10.27 -6.21 2.47
CA LEU A 64 -11.53 -6.53 1.79
C LEU A 64 -12.64 -5.66 2.40
N THR A 65 -12.65 -4.37 2.07
CA THR A 65 -13.79 -3.50 2.40
C THR A 65 -14.81 -3.61 1.28
N GLY A 66 -16.02 -4.06 1.59
CA GLY A 66 -17.15 -3.69 0.76
C GLY A 66 -17.32 -2.18 0.80
N ILE A 67 -17.45 -1.54 -0.35
CA ILE A 67 -17.97 -0.17 -0.40
C ILE A 67 -19.36 -0.22 0.26
N LEU A 68 -19.71 0.76 1.09
CA LEU A 68 -21.05 0.87 1.67
C LEU A 68 -22.13 0.66 0.58
N GLY A 69 -22.87 -0.44 0.65
CA GLY A 69 -23.89 -0.84 -0.33
C GLY A 69 -23.45 -1.86 -1.39
N SER A 70 -22.19 -2.30 -1.40
CA SER A 70 -21.66 -3.38 -2.26
C SER A 70 -21.53 -4.70 -1.48
N GLU A 71 -21.94 -5.80 -2.10
CA GLU A 71 -21.69 -7.17 -1.61
C GLU A 71 -20.29 -7.70 -2.00
N ASP A 72 -19.53 -6.92 -2.78
CA ASP A 72 -18.20 -7.30 -3.23
C ASP A 72 -17.12 -6.94 -2.20
N TYR A 73 -16.07 -7.74 -2.17
CA TYR A 73 -14.95 -7.62 -1.24
C TYR A 73 -13.62 -7.37 -1.98
N TYR A 74 -12.65 -6.66 -1.39
CA TYR A 74 -11.34 -6.37 -2.03
C TYR A 74 -10.12 -7.13 -1.49
N TRP A 75 -9.53 -8.03 -2.28
CA TRP A 75 -8.25 -8.63 -1.93
C TRP A 75 -7.09 -7.73 -2.37
N ILE A 76 -6.64 -6.86 -1.46
CA ILE A 76 -5.53 -5.93 -1.69
C ILE A 76 -4.20 -6.66 -1.57
N VAL A 77 -3.35 -6.50 -2.60
CA VAL A 77 -2.03 -7.14 -2.70
C VAL A 77 -0.87 -6.15 -2.60
N ALA A 78 -1.10 -4.86 -2.82
CA ALA A 78 -0.08 -3.83 -2.62
C ALA A 78 -0.68 -2.43 -2.46
N ALA A 79 0.08 -1.55 -1.80
CA ALA A 79 -0.13 -0.12 -1.77
C ALA A 79 0.88 0.58 -2.70
N VAL A 80 0.43 1.58 -3.44
CA VAL A 80 1.19 2.31 -4.45
C VAL A 80 1.08 3.81 -4.18
N PRO A 81 2.21 4.53 -4.09
CA PRO A 81 2.18 5.98 -3.92
C PRO A 81 1.81 6.69 -5.21
N SER A 82 0.96 7.71 -5.10
CA SER A 82 0.79 8.74 -6.13
C SER A 82 1.41 10.05 -5.67
N LEU A 83 2.37 10.57 -6.43
CA LEU A 83 3.00 11.87 -6.16
C LEU A 83 2.11 13.07 -6.46
N HIS A 84 1.06 12.89 -7.27
CA HIS A 84 0.25 13.98 -7.82
C HIS A 84 -1.25 13.81 -7.53
N GLY A 85 -1.61 12.88 -6.66
CA GLY A 85 -3.01 12.58 -6.33
C GLY A 85 -3.82 11.94 -7.45
N ARG A 86 -3.20 11.64 -8.60
CA ARG A 86 -3.81 10.92 -9.72
C ARG A 86 -3.54 9.43 -9.61
N GLN A 87 -4.43 8.60 -10.14
CA GLN A 87 -4.24 7.16 -10.15
C GLN A 87 -2.91 6.77 -10.85
N PRO A 88 -2.02 6.04 -10.17
CA PRO A 88 -0.76 5.59 -10.77
C PRO A 88 -1.01 4.70 -11.99
N LYS A 89 -0.25 4.92 -13.07
CA LYS A 89 -0.23 4.03 -14.25
C LYS A 89 0.72 2.85 -14.01
N VAL A 90 0.50 2.12 -12.92
CA VAL A 90 1.25 0.89 -12.63
C VAL A 90 0.58 -0.27 -13.34
N LEU A 91 1.34 -1.03 -14.11
CA LEU A 91 0.86 -2.25 -14.76
C LEU A 91 0.84 -3.37 -13.72
N PHE A 92 -0.32 -3.98 -13.55
CA PHE A 92 -0.46 -5.20 -12.76
C PHE A 92 0.33 -6.31 -13.47
N ASN A 93 1.33 -6.90 -12.82
CA ASN A 93 2.07 -8.02 -13.39
C ASN A 93 1.14 -9.24 -13.44
N GLN A 94 0.52 -9.49 -14.60
CA GLN A 94 -0.49 -10.54 -14.75
C GLN A 94 0.02 -11.94 -14.39
N ARG A 95 1.25 -12.30 -14.78
CA ARG A 95 1.84 -13.61 -14.43
C ARG A 95 2.09 -13.73 -12.93
N GLY A 96 2.57 -12.66 -12.30
CA GLY A 96 2.78 -12.61 -10.86
C GLY A 96 1.45 -12.70 -10.08
N ALA A 97 0.43 -11.99 -10.57
CA ALA A 97 -0.93 -11.99 -10.08
C ALA A 97 -1.54 -13.40 -10.09
N GLU A 98 -1.47 -14.06 -11.24
CA GLU A 98 -1.97 -15.41 -11.44
C GLU A 98 -1.24 -16.42 -10.54
N THR A 99 0.09 -16.30 -10.46
CA THR A 99 0.91 -17.14 -9.57
C THR A 99 0.49 -16.96 -8.11
N LEU A 100 0.23 -15.72 -7.69
CA LEU A 100 -0.23 -15.40 -6.33
C LEU A 100 -1.61 -16.03 -6.07
N VAL A 101 -2.55 -15.90 -6.99
CA VAL A 101 -3.89 -16.51 -6.87
C VAL A 101 -3.77 -18.03 -6.78
N ARG A 102 -3.04 -18.67 -7.70
CA ARG A 102 -2.82 -20.13 -7.68
C ARG A 102 -2.15 -20.61 -6.40
N LYS A 103 -1.23 -19.82 -5.84
CA LYS A 103 -0.53 -20.16 -4.59
C LYS A 103 -1.47 -20.17 -3.39
N TYR A 104 -2.36 -19.18 -3.28
CA TYR A 104 -3.21 -19.01 -2.10
C TYR A 104 -4.58 -19.70 -2.23
N CYS A 105 -5.13 -19.79 -3.43
CA CYS A 105 -6.40 -20.46 -3.70
C CYS A 105 -6.42 -20.97 -5.16
N PRO A 106 -5.92 -22.19 -5.44
CA PRO A 106 -5.88 -22.73 -6.80
C PRO A 106 -7.27 -23.00 -7.41
N GLU A 107 -8.30 -23.09 -6.57
CA GLU A 107 -9.70 -23.20 -7.02
C GLU A 107 -10.26 -21.87 -7.56
N LEU A 108 -9.65 -20.75 -7.17
CA LEU A 108 -10.04 -19.41 -7.64
C LEU A 108 -9.50 -19.18 -9.05
N ARG A 109 -10.41 -19.02 -10.02
CA ARG A 109 -10.04 -18.79 -11.43
C ARG A 109 -9.62 -17.34 -11.63
N PHE A 110 -8.34 -17.13 -11.92
CA PHE A 110 -7.76 -15.81 -12.12
C PHE A 110 -8.51 -14.98 -13.18
N GLU A 111 -8.99 -15.63 -14.25
CA GLU A 111 -9.69 -14.99 -15.37
C GLU A 111 -11.03 -14.36 -14.97
N ARG A 112 -11.59 -14.78 -13.83
CA ARG A 112 -12.85 -14.25 -13.29
C ARG A 112 -12.66 -13.07 -12.35
N LEU A 113 -11.42 -12.80 -11.93
CA LEU A 113 -11.14 -11.75 -10.95
C LEU A 113 -10.96 -10.41 -11.65
N LEU A 114 -11.74 -9.42 -11.19
CA LEU A 114 -11.55 -8.04 -11.62
C LEU A 114 -10.36 -7.44 -10.86
N GLN A 115 -9.34 -6.99 -11.58
CA GLN A 115 -8.24 -6.24 -11.00
C GLN A 115 -8.67 -4.81 -10.70
N ILE A 116 -8.26 -4.28 -9.57
CA ILE A 116 -8.56 -2.91 -9.15
C ILE A 116 -7.30 -2.12 -8.83
N MET A 117 -7.41 -0.80 -9.03
CA MET A 117 -6.49 0.22 -8.53
C MET A 117 -7.35 1.39 -8.06
N THR A 118 -7.45 1.59 -6.76
CA THR A 118 -8.34 2.61 -6.18
C THR A 118 -7.63 3.40 -5.10
N LYS A 119 -8.09 4.62 -4.84
CA LYS A 119 -7.54 5.45 -3.77
C LYS A 119 -7.91 4.83 -2.43
N TRP A 120 -6.98 4.80 -1.49
CA TRP A 120 -7.30 4.41 -0.11
C TRP A 120 -8.24 5.46 0.51
N PRO A 121 -9.33 5.06 1.19
CA PRO A 121 -10.23 6.01 1.83
C PRO A 121 -9.53 6.84 2.90
N GLU A 122 -9.79 8.15 2.93
CA GLU A 122 -9.10 9.09 3.85
C GLU A 122 -9.54 8.92 5.31
N ASP A 123 -10.76 8.43 5.52
CA ASP A 123 -11.39 8.17 6.80
C ASP A 123 -11.06 6.79 7.39
N VAL A 124 -10.41 5.92 6.60
CA VAL A 124 -10.04 4.57 7.04
C VAL A 124 -8.58 4.56 7.51
N LYS A 125 -8.37 4.15 8.76
CA LYS A 125 -7.03 3.99 9.32
C LYS A 125 -6.20 2.99 8.50
N GLN A 126 -5.01 3.41 8.08
CA GLN A 126 -4.09 2.55 7.35
C GLN A 126 -3.55 1.43 8.25
N PRO A 127 -3.51 0.18 7.78
CA PRO A 127 -2.90 -0.93 8.51
C PRO A 127 -1.36 -0.85 8.49
N LEU A 128 -0.68 -1.48 9.44
CA LEU A 128 0.78 -1.37 9.61
C LEU A 128 1.60 -1.81 8.37
N TRP A 129 1.09 -2.78 7.61
CA TRP A 129 1.75 -3.24 6.39
C TRP A 129 1.73 -2.19 5.26
N PHE A 130 0.79 -1.24 5.32
CA PHE A 130 0.52 -0.26 4.28
C PHE A 130 1.75 0.63 4.03
N GLU A 131 2.31 1.16 5.12
CA GLU A 131 3.50 2.03 5.06
C GLU A 131 4.72 1.31 4.48
N GLN A 132 4.90 0.04 4.86
CA GLN A 132 5.98 -0.79 4.34
C GLN A 132 5.82 -1.05 2.83
N SER A 133 4.61 -1.39 2.39
CA SER A 133 4.31 -1.59 0.96
C SER A 133 4.54 -0.31 0.14
N MET A 134 4.13 0.84 0.67
CA MET A 134 4.40 2.16 0.06
C MET A 134 5.90 2.43 -0.06
N ARG A 135 6.68 2.16 1.00
CA ARG A 135 8.14 2.33 1.01
C ARG A 135 8.81 1.44 -0.03
N ASP A 136 8.43 0.17 -0.10
CA ASP A 136 9.01 -0.80 -1.06
C ASP A 136 8.73 -0.36 -2.51
N CYS A 137 7.53 0.15 -2.78
CA CYS A 137 7.18 0.74 -4.07
C CYS A 137 8.07 1.95 -4.41
N ILE A 138 8.33 2.84 -3.46
CA ILE A 138 9.20 4.02 -3.67
C ILE A 138 10.62 3.58 -4.00
N ILE A 139 11.17 2.63 -3.24
CA ILE A 139 12.52 2.08 -3.48
C ILE A 139 12.59 1.46 -4.88
N ALA A 140 11.56 0.70 -5.29
CA ALA A 140 11.50 0.12 -6.62
C ALA A 140 11.45 1.21 -7.72
N LEU A 141 10.64 2.26 -7.54
CA LEU A 141 10.54 3.36 -8.50
C LEU A 141 11.85 4.16 -8.62
N GLN A 142 12.56 4.35 -7.51
CA GLN A 142 13.88 4.98 -7.49
C GLN A 142 14.92 4.14 -8.25
N LYS A 143 14.96 2.82 -8.01
CA LYS A 143 15.85 1.89 -8.73
C LYS A 143 15.60 1.87 -10.24
N LEU A 144 14.35 2.07 -10.65
CA LEU A 144 13.97 2.15 -12.07
C LEU A 144 14.25 3.53 -12.70
N GLY A 145 14.83 4.48 -11.97
CA GLY A 145 15.08 5.85 -12.43
C GLY A 145 13.81 6.67 -12.69
N LYS A 146 12.65 6.18 -12.24
CA LYS A 146 11.33 6.81 -12.46
C LYS A 146 10.96 7.81 -11.38
N LEU A 147 11.75 7.88 -10.30
CA LEU A 147 11.63 8.86 -9.24
C LEU A 147 13.00 9.52 -9.03
N LYS A 148 13.17 10.76 -9.52
CA LYS A 148 14.27 11.62 -9.08
C LYS A 148 13.78 12.35 -7.83
N VAL A 149 14.24 11.92 -6.66
CA VAL A 149 14.08 12.74 -5.45
C VAL A 149 15.00 13.93 -5.65
N ASN A 150 14.45 15.08 -6.06
CA ASN A 150 15.18 16.33 -5.93
C ASN A 150 15.32 16.58 -4.44
N ALA A 151 16.48 16.25 -3.89
CA ALA A 151 16.92 16.77 -2.60
C ALA A 151 17.09 18.28 -2.77
N THR A 152 15.99 19.02 -2.64
CA THR A 152 16.01 20.47 -2.70
C THR A 152 15.06 20.99 -1.64
N GLU A 153 15.52 20.96 -0.39
CA GLU A 153 15.05 21.85 0.67
C GLU A 153 16.05 21.86 1.83
N LYS A 154 17.08 22.68 1.68
CA LYS A 154 17.71 23.48 2.75
C LYS A 154 18.63 24.53 2.13
N ARG A 155 18.01 25.51 1.48
CA ARG A 155 18.51 26.89 1.51
C ARG A 155 17.31 27.76 1.87
N ASN A 156 17.29 28.23 3.11
CA ASN A 156 17.21 29.66 3.40
C ASN A 156 17.31 29.89 4.91
N GLY A 157 18.23 30.78 5.30
CA GLY A 157 18.10 31.55 6.53
C GLY A 157 19.22 31.43 7.56
N VAL A 158 20.44 31.87 7.23
CA VAL A 158 21.19 32.76 8.13
C VAL A 158 21.96 33.76 7.25
N LYS A 159 21.40 34.98 7.13
CA LYS A 159 22.17 36.19 6.87
C LYS A 159 22.66 36.64 8.25
N ASP A 160 23.92 36.38 8.58
CA ASP A 160 24.56 37.15 9.63
C ASP A 160 25.28 38.33 8.97
N SER A 161 24.71 39.49 9.21
CA SER A 161 25.30 40.78 8.89
C SER A 161 26.21 41.18 10.07
N GLN A 162 27.34 41.78 9.72
CA GLN A 162 28.18 42.66 10.56
C GLN A 162 28.96 42.03 11.72
N LYS A 163 30.29 42.06 11.59
CA LYS A 163 31.06 42.96 12.45
C LYS A 163 32.30 43.48 11.74
N ASP A 164 32.28 44.78 11.48
CA ASP A 164 33.43 45.59 11.14
C ASP A 164 34.55 45.39 12.17
N SER A 165 35.78 45.32 11.69
CA SER A 165 36.98 45.49 12.50
C SER A 165 38.00 46.17 11.61
N ASP A 166 37.76 47.45 11.36
CA ASP A 166 38.76 48.38 10.87
C ASP A 166 39.07 49.37 11.99
N SER A 167 40.32 49.30 12.48
CA SER A 167 40.99 50.37 13.20
C SER A 167 42.49 50.08 13.22
N THR A 168 43.17 50.51 12.16
CA THR A 168 44.29 51.49 12.13
C THR A 168 45.32 51.38 13.28
N VAL A 169 46.64 51.34 13.06
CA VAL A 169 47.51 52.50 12.74
C VAL A 169 48.89 51.99 12.30
N MET A 170 49.36 52.47 11.14
CA MET A 170 50.79 52.65 10.85
C MET A 170 51.23 54.00 11.44
N ASN A 171 52.28 53.96 12.26
CA ASN A 171 53.38 54.92 12.31
C ASN A 171 54.56 54.26 13.01
#